data_AF-A0A7V2J667-F1
#
_entry.id   AF-A0A7V2J667-F1
#
_cell.length_a   1.000
_cell.length_b   1.000
_cell.length_c   1.000
_cell.angle_alpha   90.00
_cell.angle_beta   90.00
_cell.angle_gamma   90.00
#
_symmetry.space_group_name_H-M   'P 1'
#
loop_
_entity.id
_entity.type
_entity.pdbx_description
1 polymer ?
#
loop_
_entity_poly.entity_id
_entity_poly.type
_entity_poly.pdbx_seq_one_letter_code
_entity_poly.pdbx_strand_id
1 'polypeptide(L)'
;SGPVNATAPNPVTNKEFSDALGKALNRPAIVNVPVFAVKLALGELASLLLTGQRVIPEKILEAGYEFKYPTIDEALTAIFQKSD
;
A
#
# COMPACT_ATOMS: atom_id res chain seq x y z
N SER A 1 -9.25 4.46 24.91
CA SER A 1 -8.16 5.40 24.61
C SER A 1 -6.83 4.65 24.61
N GLY A 2 -5.89 5.02 23.74
CA GLY A 2 -4.62 4.31 23.56
C GLY A 2 -4.16 4.34 22.10
N PRO A 3 -3.00 3.73 21.77
CA PRO A 3 -2.50 3.71 20.40
C PRO A 3 -3.44 2.95 19.47
N VAL A 4 -3.50 3.39 18.22
CA VAL A 4 -4.27 2.79 17.13
C VAL A 4 -3.36 2.57 15.92
N ASN A 5 -3.65 1.55 15.12
CA ASN A 5 -2.96 1.34 13.85
C ASN A 5 -3.59 2.25 12.79
N ALA A 6 -2.81 3.17 12.24
CA ALA A 6 -3.25 4.08 11.18
C ALA A 6 -3.07 3.43 9.79
N THR A 7 -3.77 2.32 9.57
CA THR A 7 -3.74 1.57 8.31
C THR A 7 -5.16 1.41 7.74
N ALA A 8 -5.28 1.28 6.42
CA ALA A 8 -6.55 0.89 5.80
C ALA A 8 -6.98 -0.51 6.27
N PRO A 9 -8.28 -0.83 6.27
CA PRO A 9 -8.79 -2.09 6.80
C PRO A 9 -8.45 -3.31 5.92
N ASN A 10 -8.10 -3.09 4.65
CA ASN A 10 -7.76 -4.14 3.70
C ASN A 10 -6.27 -4.08 3.34
N PRO A 11 -5.38 -4.79 4.08
CA PRO A 11 -3.95 -4.81 3.78
C PRO A 11 -3.70 -5.55 2.46
N VAL A 12 -2.73 -5.05 1.70
CA VAL A 12 -2.30 -5.63 0.41
C VAL A 12 -0.82 -5.95 0.42
N THR A 13 -0.42 -6.93 -0.37
CA THR A 13 0.97 -7.24 -0.67
C THR A 13 1.58 -6.19 -1.59
N ASN A 14 2.90 -6.11 -1.65
CA ASN A 14 3.59 -5.20 -2.57
C ASN A 14 3.25 -5.50 -4.05
N LYS A 15 2.98 -6.77 -4.39
CA LYS A 15 2.54 -7.16 -5.74
C LYS A 15 1.16 -6.56 -6.06
N GLU A 16 0.18 -6.74 -5.18
CA GLU A 16 -1.17 -6.19 -5.37
C GLU A 16 -1.14 -4.66 -5.43
N PHE A 17 -0.33 -4.00 -4.59
CA PHE A 17 -0.09 -2.57 -4.67
C PHE A 17 0.48 -2.15 -6.03
N SER A 18 1.51 -2.84 -6.51
CA SER A 18 2.17 -2.53 -7.79
C SER A 18 1.22 -2.71 -8.98
N ASP A 19 0.42 -3.77 -8.96
CA ASP A 19 -0.60 -4.05 -9.98
C ASP A 19 -1.68 -2.95 -9.99
N ALA A 20 -2.20 -2.58 -8.81
CA ALA A 20 -3.21 -1.54 -8.67
C ALA A 20 -2.68 -0.15 -9.10
N LEU A 21 -1.44 0.18 -8.75
CA LEU A 21 -0.78 1.41 -9.18
C LEU A 21 -0.58 1.44 -10.70
N GLY A 22 -0.14 0.33 -11.29
CA GLY A 22 0.01 0.23 -12.73
C GLY A 22 -1.31 0.43 -13.48
N LYS A 23 -2.41 -0.13 -12.94
CA LYS A 23 -3.77 0.10 -13.46
C LYS A 23 -4.19 1.57 -13.35
N ALA A 24 -4.01 2.20 -12.20
CA ALA A 24 -4.39 3.59 -11.98
C ALA A 24 -3.65 4.57 -12.91
N LEU A 25 -2.39 4.27 -13.23
CA LEU A 25 -1.53 5.07 -14.12
C LEU A 25 -1.62 4.68 -15.60
N ASN A 26 -2.46 3.71 -15.98
CA ASN A 26 -2.47 3.11 -17.33
C ASN A 26 -1.09 2.60 -17.80
N ARG A 27 -0.27 2.07 -16.88
CA ARG A 27 1.08 1.56 -17.12
C ARG A 27 1.32 0.25 -16.34
N PRO A 28 1.09 -0.93 -16.96
CA PRO A 28 1.20 -2.22 -16.28
C PRO A 28 2.57 -2.46 -15.61
N ALA A 29 2.56 -2.96 -14.37
CA ALA A 29 3.75 -3.23 -13.55
C ALA A 29 4.29 -4.66 -13.78
N ILE A 30 4.84 -4.94 -14.97
CA ILE A 30 5.24 -6.30 -15.38
C ILE A 30 6.69 -6.68 -15.02
N VAL A 31 7.51 -5.72 -14.60
CA VAL A 31 8.94 -5.93 -14.32
C VAL A 31 9.18 -6.02 -12.82
N ASN A 32 9.69 -7.16 -12.36
CA ASN A 32 10.09 -7.36 -10.97
C ASN A 32 11.52 -6.86 -10.74
N VAL A 33 11.73 -6.12 -9.65
CA VAL A 33 13.07 -5.68 -9.25
C VAL A 33 13.73 -6.76 -8.40
N PRO A 34 14.92 -7.28 -8.78
CA PRO A 34 15.63 -8.26 -7.98
C PRO A 34 16.03 -7.73 -6.60
N VAL A 35 15.97 -8.58 -5.58
CA VAL A 35 16.32 -8.25 -4.20
C VAL A 35 17.72 -7.62 -4.07
N PHE A 36 18.72 -8.15 -4.79
CA PHE A 36 20.08 -7.62 -4.71
C PHE A 36 20.17 -6.19 -5.26
N ALA A 37 19.37 -5.86 -6.29
CA ALA A 37 19.35 -4.51 -6.86
C ALA A 37 18.79 -3.51 -5.83
N VAL A 38 17.73 -3.90 -5.10
CA VAL A 38 17.18 -3.09 -4.00
C VAL A 38 18.21 -2.91 -2.88
N LYS A 39 18.90 -3.99 -2.49
CA LYS A 39 19.97 -3.94 -1.47
C LYS A 39 21.14 -3.05 -1.87
N LEU A 40 21.58 -3.10 -3.13
CA LEU A 40 22.64 -2.25 -3.64
C LEU A 40 22.24 -0.78 -3.66
N ALA A 41 21.00 -0.47 -4.04
CA ALA A 41 20.51 0.90 -4.11
C ALA A 41 20.25 1.54 -2.75
N LEU A 42 19.74 0.77 -1.77
CA LEU A 42 19.22 1.30 -0.50
C LEU A 42 19.99 0.87 0.75
N GLY A 43 20.96 -0.05 0.62
CA GLY A 43 21.73 -0.56 1.74
C GLY A 43 20.84 -1.18 2.82
N GLU A 44 21.00 -0.76 4.07
CA GLU A 44 20.24 -1.25 5.22
C GLU A 44 18.73 -0.92 5.13
N LEU A 45 18.37 0.18 4.46
CA LEU A 45 16.97 0.59 4.27
C LEU A 45 16.21 -0.37 3.34
N ALA A 46 16.92 -1.20 2.57
CA ALA A 46 16.28 -2.22 1.74
C ALA A 46 15.39 -3.16 2.56
N SER A 47 15.73 -3.39 3.84
CA SER A 47 14.90 -4.18 4.75
C SER A 47 13.47 -3.65 4.89
N LEU A 48 13.28 -2.32 4.87
CA LEU A 48 11.95 -1.69 4.97
C LEU A 48 11.08 -1.94 3.73
N LEU A 49 11.69 -2.07 2.55
CA LEU A 49 10.96 -2.35 1.30
C LEU A 49 10.79 -3.85 1.03
N LEU A 50 11.74 -4.66 1.48
CA LEU A 50 11.76 -6.11 1.25
C LEU A 50 10.96 -6.89 2.29
N THR A 51 10.50 -6.23 3.35
CA THR A 51 9.65 -6.80 4.37
C THR A 51 8.31 -6.07 4.41
N GLY A 52 7.32 -6.70 5.02
CA GLY A 52 6.00 -6.12 5.18
C GLY A 52 5.33 -6.67 6.43
N GLN A 53 4.40 -5.89 6.97
CA GLN A 53 3.59 -6.28 8.11
C GLN A 53 2.12 -6.23 7.70
N ARG A 54 1.39 -7.31 7.99
CA ARG A 54 -0.06 -7.33 7.85
C ARG A 54 -0.67 -6.71 9.12
N VAL A 55 -0.96 -5.41 9.06
CA VAL A 55 -1.48 -4.65 10.19
C VAL A 55 -2.98 -4.40 10.01
N ILE A 56 -3.78 -4.71 11.03
CA ILE A 56 -5.24 -4.52 11.02
C ILE A 56 -5.60 -3.39 11.99
N PRO A 57 -6.44 -2.42 11.59
CA PRO A 57 -6.83 -1.29 12.42
C PRO A 57 -8.03 -1.62 13.33
N GLU A 58 -7.92 -2.69 14.14
CA GLU A 58 -9.03 -3.24 14.95
C GLU A 58 -9.73 -2.17 15.81
N LYS A 59 -8.97 -1.37 16.57
CA LYS A 59 -9.55 -0.31 17.41
C LYS A 59 -10.30 0.78 16.64
N ILE A 60 -9.87 1.07 15.40
CA ILE A 60 -10.54 2.07 14.55
C ILE A 60 -11.84 1.49 14.01
N LEU A 61 -11.83 0.21 13.63
CA LEU A 61 -13.01 -0.53 13.19
C LEU A 61 -14.04 -0.65 14.31
N GLU A 62 -13.62 -1.04 15.51
CA GLU A 62 -14.47 -1.14 16.71
C GLU A 62 -15.06 0.22 17.12
N ALA A 63 -14.33 1.32 16.86
CA ALA A 63 -14.81 2.67 17.09
C ALA A 63 -15.85 3.15 16.07
N GLY A 64 -16.18 2.33 15.05
CA GLY A 64 -17.17 2.67 14.03
C GLY A 64 -16.68 3.73 13.03
N TYR A 65 -15.36 3.90 12.87
CA TYR A 65 -14.84 4.84 11.89
C TYR A 65 -15.07 4.34 10.46
N GLU A 66 -15.64 5.20 9.63
CA GLU A 66 -15.85 4.93 8.21
C GLU A 66 -14.65 5.40 7.39
N PHE A 67 -13.94 4.44 6.77
CA PHE A 67 -12.80 4.75 5.92
C PHE A 67 -13.27 5.35 4.60
N LYS A 68 -12.72 6.51 4.24
CA LYS A 68 -13.00 7.15 2.94
C LYS A 68 -12.50 6.31 1.75
N TYR A 69 -11.38 5.63 1.92
CA TYR A 69 -10.77 4.76 0.91
C TYR A 69 -10.36 3.43 1.57
N PRO A 70 -11.31 2.50 1.78
CA PRO A 70 -11.03 1.20 2.41
C PRO A 70 -10.15 0.29 1.56
N THR A 71 -10.11 0.49 0.24
CA THR A 71 -9.35 -0.36 -0.71
C THR A 71 -8.27 0.44 -1.44
N ILE A 72 -7.24 -0.27 -1.92
CA ILE A 72 -6.12 0.35 -2.62
C ILE A 72 -6.54 0.92 -3.99
N ASP A 73 -7.43 0.25 -4.72
CA ASP A 73 -7.98 0.72 -5.99
C ASP A 73 -8.72 2.06 -5.81
N GLU A 74 -9.57 2.19 -4.79
CA GLU A 74 -10.29 3.44 -4.51
C GLU A 74 -9.34 4.59 -4.19
N ALA A 75 -8.34 4.33 -3.34
CA ALA A 75 -7.35 5.33 -2.96
C ALA A 75 -6.55 5.81 -4.18
N LEU A 76 -6.04 4.89 -5.01
CA LEU A 76 -5.24 5.22 -6.19
C LEU A 76 -6.06 5.88 -7.29
N THR A 77 -7.32 5.45 -7.49
CA THR A 77 -8.27 6.11 -8.38
C THR A 77 -8.48 7.56 -7.96
N ALA A 78 -8.70 7.81 -6.67
CA ALA A 78 -8.88 9.18 -6.17
C ALA A 78 -7.62 10.06 -6.32
N ILE A 79 -6.42 9.47 -6.31
CA ILE A 79 -5.15 10.21 -6.48
C ILE A 79 -4.88 10.52 -7.96
N PHE A 80 -5.07 9.55 -8.85
CA PHE A 80 -4.58 9.63 -10.24
C PHE A 80 -5.66 9.82 -11.30
N GLN A 81 -6.92 9.50 -11.00
CA GLN A 81 -8.03 9.57 -11.96
C GLN A 81 -8.96 10.75 -11.69
N LYS A 82 -8.53 11.74 -10.90
CA LYS A 82 -9.23 13.00 -10.79
C LYS A 82 -9.08 13.76 -12.12
N SER A 83 -10.13 13.74 -12.92
CA SER A 83 -10.29 14.63 -14.08
C SER A 83 -10.29 16.09 -13.61
N ASP A 84 -9.47 16.89 -14.28
CA ASP A 84 -9.47 18.37 -14.44
C ASP A 84 -9.94 19.25 -13.28
#